data_AF-A0A351MHX5-F1
#
_entry.id   AF-A0A351MHX5-F1
#
_cell.length_a   1.000
_cell.length_b   1.000
_cell.length_c   1.000
_cell.angle_alpha   90.00
_cell.angle_beta   90.00
_cell.angle_gamma   90.00
#
_symmetry.space_group_name_H-M   'P 1'
#
loop_
_entity.id
_entity.type
_entity.pdbx_description
1 polymer ?
#
loop_
_entity_poly.entity_id
_entity_poly.type
_entity_poly.pdbx_seq_one_letter_code
_entity_poly.pdbx_strand_id
1 'polypeptide(L)'
;MIGCVGKQGWAKMTNLGRTAGQARPDSAQPKRLHFLTFLGTGDYHECTYYLADKITSEDTLDPRFQAASCYVQESLVRLLVGAGGEPGLLGHGTLADTHLSKVTVFLTKEAREQRWDAYTDPKPEAGSAPAGLHERLHTLQSAHGFQLTARCIRTGQSEEDQWHLFNRILKAIADEDDVVVFDVTHGFRLMPMVALLALDFVRKVRRITVPHIWYGNPHSPTAHGSPIIDLSPMARILDWSSALQNLLATGHAGALGELMTADDMPPVVATYGTKLTEVAEAVNRASAFKFPHLAQELLKLEDHLPKNSDGQLAPVEQVLELIGDRYRDLATIVADGDIATTGTAEQVRAYLQSQVAAAKMLLAHKQYMQCFTILIEALTTLSHFYTAPSGLPRVSTPQTDGADRRRQGLRRYGLDPARATTARHINDNLTTVRNALNHAYVSSEHQDFDGDTTLQEHGAGLIASFAELLREPLPPPRVYRKGDKR
;
A
#
# COMPACT_ATOMS: atom_id res chain seq x y z
N MET A 1 9.27 33.53 26.26
CA MET A 1 7.82 33.71 26.46
C MET A 1 7.12 32.50 25.89
N ILE A 2 6.91 31.48 26.72
CA ILE A 2 6.07 30.33 26.41
C ILE A 2 5.04 30.31 27.53
N GLY A 3 3.80 30.69 27.19
CA GLY A 3 2.69 30.81 28.13
C GLY A 3 1.86 29.52 28.14
N CYS A 4 1.64 29.03 29.35
CA CYS A 4 0.75 27.94 29.73
C CYS A 4 -0.59 27.92 28.97
N VAL A 5 -1.00 26.73 28.49
CA VAL A 5 -2.42 26.38 28.33
C VAL A 5 -2.70 25.15 29.19
N GLY A 6 -3.72 25.30 30.04
CA GLY A 6 -3.95 24.50 31.22
C GLY A 6 -4.57 23.12 30.99
N LYS A 7 -4.37 22.30 32.02
CA LYS A 7 -5.03 21.02 32.29
C LYS A 7 -6.56 21.19 32.32
N GLN A 8 -7.25 20.85 31.23
CA GLN A 8 -8.64 20.38 31.21
C GLN A 8 -8.90 19.78 29.83
N GLY A 9 -9.06 18.45 29.75
CA GLY A 9 -9.30 17.73 28.49
C GLY A 9 -8.97 16.25 28.48
N TRP A 10 -8.43 15.68 29.57
CA TRP A 10 -8.16 14.25 29.72
C TRP A 10 -9.29 13.56 30.50
N ALA A 11 -10.48 13.49 29.90
CA ALA A 11 -11.59 12.66 30.38
C ALA A 11 -12.63 12.47 29.27
N LYS A 12 -12.25 11.87 28.13
CA LYS A 12 -13.18 11.39 27.09
C LYS A 12 -12.51 10.44 26.09
N MET A 13 -11.75 9.46 26.57
CA MET A 13 -11.23 8.35 25.74
C MET A 13 -11.30 7.02 26.51
N THR A 14 -12.52 6.62 26.87
CA THR A 14 -12.83 5.26 27.33
C THR A 14 -14.28 4.93 27.00
N ASN A 15 -14.52 4.48 25.77
CA ASN A 15 -15.60 3.53 25.41
C ASN A 15 -15.59 3.26 23.90
N LEU A 16 -14.69 2.38 23.46
CA LEU A 16 -14.79 1.68 22.19
C LEU A 16 -14.95 0.19 22.51
N GLY A 17 -16.19 -0.21 22.76
CA GLY A 17 -16.56 -1.57 23.09
C GLY A 17 -18.07 -1.77 23.06
N ARG A 18 -18.54 -2.38 21.97
CA ARG A 18 -19.89 -2.95 21.73
C ARG A 18 -21.07 -1.97 21.65
N THR A 19 -21.58 -1.81 20.43
CA THR A 19 -22.95 -2.23 20.07
C THR A 19 -23.03 -2.43 18.56
N ALA A 20 -22.98 -3.69 18.12
CA ALA A 20 -23.59 -4.08 16.86
C ALA A 20 -25.10 -4.08 17.09
N GLY A 21 -25.82 -3.18 16.42
CA GLY A 21 -27.26 -3.01 16.57
C GLY A 21 -27.81 -2.10 15.48
N GLN A 22 -28.32 -2.72 14.40
CA GLN A 22 -29.29 -2.19 13.43
C GLN A 22 -29.03 -0.76 12.92
N ALA A 23 -28.19 -0.65 11.89
CA ALA A 23 -28.26 0.49 10.98
C ALA A 23 -29.56 0.38 10.16
N ARG A 24 -30.45 1.36 10.30
CA ARG A 24 -31.47 1.68 9.27
C ARG A 24 -30.73 2.07 7.98
N PRO A 25 -31.31 1.87 6.78
CA PRO A 25 -30.70 2.36 5.56
C PRO A 25 -30.81 3.89 5.58
N ASP A 26 -29.74 4.57 5.99
CA ASP A 26 -29.62 6.00 5.77
C ASP A 26 -29.60 6.23 4.25
N SER A 27 -30.50 7.08 3.77
CA SER A 27 -30.44 7.68 2.45
C SER A 27 -29.17 8.54 2.38
N ALA A 28 -28.05 7.93 2.02
CA ALA A 28 -26.78 8.63 1.85
C ALA A 28 -26.96 9.72 0.79
N GLN A 29 -26.73 10.98 1.16
CA GLN A 29 -26.71 12.07 0.19
C GLN A 29 -25.60 11.79 -0.84
N PRO A 30 -25.84 12.03 -2.14
CA PRO A 30 -24.84 11.76 -3.17
C PRO A 30 -23.58 12.57 -2.91
N LYS A 31 -22.41 11.92 -3.04
CA LYS A 31 -21.10 12.55 -2.89
C LYS A 31 -20.93 13.67 -3.91
N ARG A 32 -20.22 14.74 -3.52
CA ARG A 32 -19.96 15.89 -4.38
C ARG A 32 -18.82 15.57 -5.34
N LEU A 33 -19.08 15.71 -6.63
CA LEU A 33 -18.08 15.60 -7.67
C LEU A 33 -17.57 16.99 -8.06
N HIS A 34 -16.25 17.14 -8.00
CA HIS A 34 -15.52 18.31 -8.46
C HIS A 34 -14.75 17.97 -9.74
N PHE A 35 -15.19 18.53 -10.87
CA PHE A 35 -14.47 18.46 -12.13
C PHE A 35 -13.41 19.57 -12.22
N LEU A 36 -12.15 19.17 -12.45
CA LEU A 36 -11.00 20.04 -12.64
C LEU A 36 -10.51 19.92 -14.08
N THR A 37 -10.14 21.05 -14.69
CA THR A 37 -9.60 21.03 -16.06
C THR A 37 -8.62 22.17 -16.30
N PHE A 38 -7.66 21.94 -17.20
CA PHE A 38 -6.81 23.00 -17.75
C PHE A 38 -7.41 23.60 -19.02
N LEU A 39 -7.27 24.91 -19.18
CA LEU A 39 -7.52 25.62 -20.44
C LEU A 39 -6.21 26.23 -20.95
N GLY A 40 -5.89 25.92 -22.20
CA GLY A 40 -4.73 26.45 -22.91
C GLY A 40 -5.11 27.50 -23.95
N THR A 41 -4.16 27.83 -24.81
CA THR A 41 -4.31 28.77 -25.94
C THR A 41 -4.22 28.06 -27.29
N GLY A 42 -4.41 26.74 -27.31
CA GLY A 42 -4.27 25.94 -28.53
C GLY A 42 -5.30 26.31 -29.61
N ASP A 43 -5.06 25.83 -30.82
CA ASP A 43 -6.03 25.94 -31.91
C ASP A 43 -7.08 24.86 -31.73
N TYR A 44 -8.25 25.30 -31.31
CA TYR A 44 -9.38 24.44 -31.04
C TYR A 44 -10.20 24.29 -32.33
N HIS A 45 -10.65 23.08 -32.61
CA HIS A 45 -11.47 22.78 -33.77
C HIS A 45 -12.59 21.86 -33.31
N GLU A 46 -13.76 22.00 -33.93
CA GLU A 46 -14.87 21.13 -33.61
C GLU A 46 -14.52 19.67 -33.89
N CYS A 47 -14.62 18.83 -32.87
CA CYS A 47 -14.47 17.39 -33.02
C CYS A 47 -15.38 16.64 -32.04
N THR A 48 -15.63 15.38 -32.35
CA THR A 48 -16.34 14.45 -31.46
C THR A 48 -15.32 13.80 -30.54
N TYR A 49 -15.44 14.03 -29.24
CA TYR A 49 -14.65 13.34 -28.24
C TYR A 49 -15.40 12.10 -27.75
N TYR A 50 -14.69 11.01 -27.47
CA TYR A 50 -15.29 9.77 -26.96
C TYR A 50 -14.43 9.06 -25.91
N LEU A 51 -15.04 8.31 -24.98
CA LEU A 51 -14.30 7.52 -24.00
C LEU A 51 -13.71 6.25 -24.62
N ALA A 52 -12.39 6.15 -24.67
CA ALA A 52 -11.70 5.05 -25.36
C ALA A 52 -11.93 3.68 -24.71
N ASP A 53 -12.12 3.63 -23.39
CA ASP A 53 -12.41 2.41 -22.63
C ASP A 53 -13.86 1.91 -22.82
N LYS A 54 -14.68 2.63 -23.58
CA LYS A 54 -16.07 2.26 -23.89
C LYS A 54 -16.27 1.71 -25.31
N ILE A 55 -15.21 1.64 -26.11
CA ILE A 55 -15.24 0.89 -27.36
C ILE A 55 -15.36 -0.60 -27.05
N THR A 56 -16.34 -1.26 -27.67
CA THR A 56 -16.53 -2.70 -27.52
C THR A 56 -15.51 -3.50 -28.32
N SER A 57 -15.42 -4.81 -28.05
CA SER A 57 -14.57 -5.72 -28.85
C SER A 57 -14.94 -5.79 -30.34
N GLU A 58 -16.15 -5.35 -30.70
CA GLU A 58 -16.65 -5.29 -32.08
C GLU A 58 -16.39 -3.92 -32.75
N ASP A 59 -15.56 -3.06 -32.14
CA ASP A 59 -15.27 -1.69 -32.61
C ASP A 59 -16.52 -0.79 -32.73
N THR A 60 -17.48 -1.00 -31.82
CA THR A 60 -18.69 -0.17 -31.73
C THR A 60 -18.64 0.73 -30.49
N LEU A 61 -19.20 1.95 -30.62
CA LEU A 61 -19.27 2.97 -29.57
C LEU A 61 -20.73 3.39 -29.34
N ASP A 62 -21.17 3.29 -28.10
CA ASP A 62 -22.49 3.79 -27.69
C ASP A 62 -22.50 5.33 -27.74
N PRO A 63 -23.50 5.96 -28.43
CA PRO A 63 -23.60 7.41 -28.57
C PRO A 63 -23.57 8.19 -27.24
N ARG A 64 -23.93 7.59 -26.11
CA ARG A 64 -23.87 8.27 -24.79
C ARG A 64 -22.44 8.52 -24.29
N PHE A 65 -21.45 7.83 -24.86
CA PHE A 65 -20.03 7.98 -24.48
C PHE A 65 -19.25 8.89 -25.44
N GLN A 66 -19.95 9.70 -26.23
CA GLN A 66 -19.35 10.71 -27.10
C GLN A 66 -20.06 12.06 -26.99
N ALA A 67 -19.29 13.14 -27.18
CA ALA A 67 -19.81 14.50 -27.21
C ALA A 67 -18.96 15.39 -28.14
N ALA A 68 -19.64 16.10 -29.03
CA ALA A 68 -19.01 17.06 -29.93
C ALA A 68 -18.84 18.44 -29.27
N SER A 69 -17.65 19.02 -29.41
CA SER A 69 -17.34 20.41 -29.07
C SER A 69 -15.98 20.79 -29.68
N CYS A 70 -15.71 22.09 -29.82
CA CYS A 70 -14.34 22.57 -30.00
C CYS A 70 -13.53 22.54 -28.70
N TYR A 71 -14.18 22.44 -27.55
CA TYR A 71 -13.55 22.37 -26.23
C TYR A 71 -13.76 21.00 -25.61
N VAL A 72 -12.66 20.27 -25.39
CA VAL A 72 -12.69 19.00 -24.63
C VAL A 72 -13.35 19.18 -23.26
N GLN A 73 -13.16 20.33 -22.62
CA GLN A 73 -13.76 20.63 -21.31
C GLN A 73 -15.28 20.62 -21.35
N GLU A 74 -15.87 21.18 -22.42
CA GLU A 74 -17.31 21.16 -22.61
C GLU A 74 -17.79 19.73 -22.89
N SER A 75 -17.11 18.99 -23.76
CA SER A 75 -17.46 17.60 -24.07
C SER A 75 -17.41 16.72 -22.82
N LEU A 76 -16.39 16.85 -21.97
CA LEU A 76 -16.27 16.08 -20.73
C LEU A 76 -17.38 16.42 -19.72
N VAL A 77 -17.77 17.69 -19.58
CA VAL A 77 -18.91 18.06 -18.74
C VAL A 77 -20.21 17.46 -19.30
N ARG A 78 -20.43 17.52 -20.62
CA ARG A 78 -21.58 16.88 -21.27
C ARG A 78 -21.62 15.37 -21.06
N LEU A 79 -20.47 14.69 -21.15
CA LEU A 79 -20.37 13.27 -20.86
C LEU A 79 -20.70 12.95 -19.39
N LEU A 80 -20.25 13.79 -18.45
CA LEU A 80 -20.58 13.62 -17.04
C LEU A 80 -22.09 13.77 -16.78
N VAL A 81 -22.69 14.89 -17.19
CA VAL A 81 -24.08 15.23 -16.83
C VAL A 81 -25.14 14.64 -17.75
N GLY A 82 -24.73 14.14 -18.92
CA GLY A 82 -25.62 13.70 -19.99
C GLY A 82 -25.95 14.82 -20.97
N ALA A 83 -26.27 14.46 -22.20
CA ALA A 83 -26.67 15.40 -23.24
C ALA A 83 -27.83 14.81 -24.07
N GLY A 84 -28.74 15.67 -24.54
CA GLY A 84 -29.80 15.26 -25.46
C GLY A 84 -30.89 14.35 -24.85
N GLY A 85 -31.02 14.30 -23.52
CA GLY A 85 -32.00 13.45 -22.82
C GLY A 85 -31.47 12.07 -22.42
N GLU A 86 -30.24 11.73 -22.82
CA GLU A 86 -29.55 10.50 -22.39
C GLU A 86 -28.82 10.70 -21.06
N PRO A 87 -28.79 9.68 -20.18
CA PRO A 87 -28.03 9.75 -18.94
C PRO A 87 -26.53 9.81 -19.21
N GLY A 88 -25.83 10.69 -18.50
CA GLY A 88 -24.37 10.80 -18.53
C GLY A 88 -23.68 9.73 -17.69
N LEU A 89 -22.43 9.97 -17.32
CA LEU A 89 -21.64 9.08 -16.45
C LEU A 89 -22.05 9.14 -14.98
N LEU A 90 -22.61 10.28 -14.53
CA LEU A 90 -23.15 10.40 -13.17
C LEU A 90 -24.30 9.40 -12.99
N GLY A 91 -24.34 8.70 -11.85
CA GLY A 91 -25.34 7.65 -11.63
C GLY A 91 -24.92 6.26 -12.12
N HIS A 92 -23.72 6.12 -12.69
CA HIS A 92 -23.19 4.83 -13.15
C HIS A 92 -21.75 4.55 -12.69
N GLY A 93 -21.41 3.27 -12.55
CA GLY A 93 -20.04 2.80 -12.27
C GLY A 93 -19.43 3.44 -11.02
N THR A 94 -18.18 3.90 -11.14
CA THR A 94 -17.43 4.60 -10.08
C THR A 94 -18.03 5.95 -9.67
N LEU A 95 -19.00 6.47 -10.45
CA LEU A 95 -19.68 7.74 -10.23
C LEU A 95 -21.17 7.58 -9.84
N ALA A 96 -21.60 6.36 -9.48
CA ALA A 96 -23.00 6.04 -9.21
C ALA A 96 -23.66 6.90 -8.13
N ASP A 97 -22.97 7.11 -7.02
CA ASP A 97 -23.49 7.88 -5.89
C ASP A 97 -22.99 9.32 -5.89
N THR A 98 -22.78 9.92 -7.06
CA THR A 98 -22.18 11.26 -7.19
C THR A 98 -23.06 12.24 -7.94
N HIS A 99 -22.90 13.53 -7.61
CA HIS A 99 -23.48 14.63 -8.38
C HIS A 99 -22.41 15.69 -8.69
N LEU A 100 -22.43 16.27 -9.88
CA LEU A 100 -21.50 17.35 -10.23
C LEU A 100 -21.85 18.61 -9.43
N SER A 101 -21.04 18.95 -8.43
CA SER A 101 -21.24 20.12 -7.59
C SER A 101 -20.44 21.32 -8.08
N LYS A 102 -19.29 21.09 -8.72
CA LYS A 102 -18.35 22.16 -9.07
C LYS A 102 -17.50 21.83 -10.29
N VAL A 103 -17.23 22.86 -11.08
CA VAL A 103 -16.27 22.86 -12.19
C VAL A 103 -15.23 23.95 -11.92
N THR A 104 -13.94 23.59 -11.87
CA THR A 104 -12.84 24.56 -11.81
C THR A 104 -11.98 24.48 -13.05
N VAL A 105 -11.83 25.62 -13.72
CA VAL A 105 -10.94 25.77 -14.88
C VAL A 105 -9.67 26.50 -14.47
N PHE A 106 -8.53 25.83 -14.59
CA PHE A 106 -7.20 26.40 -14.38
C PHE A 106 -6.68 26.96 -15.71
N LEU A 107 -6.36 28.24 -15.74
CA LEU A 107 -6.03 28.95 -16.98
C LEU A 107 -5.01 30.07 -16.76
N THR A 108 -4.17 30.36 -17.75
CA THR A 108 -3.29 31.53 -17.71
C THR A 108 -4.04 32.80 -18.08
N LYS A 109 -3.41 33.96 -17.91
CA LYS A 109 -4.00 35.24 -18.33
C LYS A 109 -4.32 35.23 -19.84
N GLU A 110 -3.41 34.70 -20.64
CA GLU A 110 -3.55 34.61 -22.10
C GLU A 110 -4.70 33.67 -22.49
N ALA A 111 -4.78 32.49 -21.85
CA ALA A 111 -5.90 31.56 -22.07
C ALA A 111 -7.25 32.16 -21.67
N ARG A 112 -7.27 33.03 -20.65
CA ARG A 112 -8.48 33.77 -20.28
C ARG A 112 -8.98 34.63 -21.45
N GLU A 113 -8.09 35.48 -21.94
CA GLU A 113 -8.41 36.48 -22.96
C GLU A 113 -8.77 35.84 -24.31
N GLN A 114 -8.10 34.74 -24.68
CA GLN A 114 -8.22 34.15 -26.02
C GLN A 114 -9.24 33.03 -26.14
N ARG A 115 -9.50 32.29 -25.06
CA ARG A 115 -10.29 31.03 -25.08
C ARG A 115 -11.38 30.94 -24.00
N TRP A 116 -11.32 31.74 -22.93
CA TRP A 116 -12.33 31.71 -21.85
C TRP A 116 -13.42 32.75 -22.08
N ASP A 117 -13.02 34.04 -22.11
CA ASP A 117 -13.93 35.17 -22.28
C ASP A 117 -14.33 35.38 -23.74
N ALA A 118 -13.46 34.96 -24.67
CA ALA A 118 -13.66 35.04 -26.10
C ALA A 118 -13.17 33.76 -26.80
N TYR A 119 -13.46 33.64 -28.09
CA TYR A 119 -12.84 32.68 -28.99
C TYR A 119 -12.10 33.43 -30.09
N THR A 120 -10.81 33.65 -29.88
CA THR A 120 -10.00 34.38 -30.84
C THR A 120 -9.36 33.40 -31.82
N ASP A 121 -10.01 33.15 -32.94
CA ASP A 121 -9.47 32.28 -34.00
C ASP A 121 -8.34 32.99 -34.77
N PRO A 122 -7.12 32.44 -34.85
CA PRO A 122 -6.08 32.98 -35.72
C PRO A 122 -6.40 32.84 -37.23
N LYS A 123 -7.38 32.02 -37.64
CA LYS A 123 -7.87 31.87 -39.02
C LYS A 123 -9.39 31.71 -39.06
N PRO A 124 -10.17 32.80 -38.95
CA PRO A 124 -11.63 32.69 -38.90
C PRO A 124 -12.18 32.11 -40.21
N GLU A 125 -12.86 30.97 -40.13
CA GLU A 125 -13.82 30.59 -41.15
C GLU A 125 -15.02 31.54 -41.07
N ALA A 126 -15.41 32.10 -42.20
CA ALA A 126 -16.43 33.13 -42.25
C ALA A 126 -17.80 32.59 -41.78
N GLY A 127 -18.28 33.07 -40.63
CA GLY A 127 -19.71 33.01 -40.26
C GLY A 127 -20.08 32.30 -38.95
N SER A 128 -19.15 31.72 -38.20
CA SER A 128 -19.46 31.03 -36.94
C SER A 128 -18.25 30.98 -36.00
N ALA A 129 -17.79 32.13 -35.50
CA ALA A 129 -16.84 32.11 -34.39
C ALA A 129 -17.54 31.48 -33.17
N PRO A 130 -17.12 30.31 -32.68
CA PRO A 130 -17.77 29.68 -31.54
C PRO A 130 -17.67 30.57 -30.30
N ALA A 131 -18.65 30.51 -29.40
CA ALA A 131 -18.56 31.22 -28.12
C ALA A 131 -17.33 30.76 -27.31
N GLY A 132 -16.78 31.65 -26.47
CA GLY A 132 -15.73 31.31 -25.52
C GLY A 132 -16.20 30.26 -24.50
N LEU A 133 -15.25 29.56 -23.88
CA LEU A 133 -15.58 28.44 -22.99
C LEU A 133 -16.47 28.85 -21.80
N HIS A 134 -16.35 30.07 -21.29
CA HIS A 134 -17.16 30.55 -20.17
C HIS A 134 -18.66 30.48 -20.47
N GLU A 135 -19.09 30.98 -21.62
CA GLU A 135 -20.51 31.00 -22.01
C GLU A 135 -21.07 29.59 -22.19
N ARG A 136 -20.29 28.71 -22.81
CA ARG A 136 -20.63 27.29 -23.03
C ARG A 136 -20.83 26.56 -21.70
N LEU A 137 -19.88 26.68 -20.78
CA LEU A 137 -20.00 26.06 -19.46
C LEU A 137 -21.06 26.73 -18.59
N HIS A 138 -21.29 28.04 -18.72
CA HIS A 138 -22.36 28.75 -18.00
C HIS A 138 -23.75 28.25 -18.42
N THR A 139 -23.92 27.90 -19.69
CA THR A 139 -25.16 27.26 -20.18
C THR A 139 -25.39 25.93 -19.50
N LEU A 140 -24.37 25.06 -19.43
CA LEU A 140 -24.45 23.79 -18.71
C LEU A 140 -24.64 24.00 -17.20
N GLN A 141 -24.01 25.03 -16.62
CA GLN A 141 -24.16 25.41 -15.23
C GLN A 141 -25.62 25.75 -14.90
N SER A 142 -26.26 26.53 -15.77
CA SER A 142 -27.66 26.95 -15.60
C SER A 142 -28.62 25.76 -15.72
N ALA A 143 -28.30 24.78 -16.56
CA ALA A 143 -29.10 23.58 -16.77
C ALA A 143 -28.94 22.53 -15.64
N HIS A 144 -27.73 22.38 -15.09
CA HIS A 144 -27.40 21.28 -14.15
C HIS A 144 -27.05 21.73 -12.72
N GLY A 145 -26.96 23.03 -12.45
CA GLY A 145 -26.89 23.58 -11.09
C GLY A 145 -25.53 23.49 -10.38
N PHE A 146 -24.44 23.21 -11.08
CA PHE A 146 -23.10 23.19 -10.49
C PHE A 146 -22.50 24.60 -10.29
N GLN A 147 -21.42 24.72 -9.52
CA GLN A 147 -20.66 25.97 -9.40
C GLN A 147 -19.53 26.03 -10.43
N LEU A 148 -19.49 27.07 -11.28
CA LEU A 148 -18.38 27.31 -12.20
C LEU A 148 -17.37 28.29 -11.61
N THR A 149 -16.08 27.94 -11.61
CA THR A 149 -15.01 28.85 -11.16
C THR A 149 -13.80 28.80 -12.09
N ALA A 150 -13.20 29.96 -12.36
CA ALA A 150 -11.94 30.07 -13.08
C ALA A 150 -10.80 30.48 -12.12
N ARG A 151 -9.66 29.78 -12.19
CA ARG A 151 -8.47 30.04 -11.37
C ARG A 151 -7.29 30.37 -12.26
N CYS A 152 -6.76 31.58 -12.09
CA CYS A 152 -5.55 32.01 -12.78
C CYS A 152 -4.33 31.22 -12.28
N ILE A 153 -3.56 30.68 -13.22
CA ILE A 153 -2.30 29.96 -12.99
C ILE A 153 -1.17 30.62 -13.80
N ARG A 154 0.07 30.35 -13.41
CA ARG A 154 1.27 30.78 -14.14
C ARG A 154 1.71 29.66 -15.08
N THR A 155 2.69 29.94 -15.95
CA THR A 155 3.11 29.02 -17.03
C THR A 155 3.88 27.78 -16.54
N GLY A 156 4.30 27.73 -15.27
CA GLY A 156 4.99 26.59 -14.67
C GLY A 156 6.50 26.56 -14.92
N GLN A 157 7.07 27.58 -15.57
CA GLN A 157 8.45 27.56 -16.07
C GLN A 157 9.53 27.70 -14.99
N SER A 158 9.15 28.11 -13.77
CA SER A 158 10.02 28.18 -12.61
C SER A 158 9.49 27.30 -11.47
N GLU A 159 10.34 26.98 -10.49
CA GLU A 159 9.91 26.27 -9.28
C GLU A 159 8.81 27.05 -8.53
N GLU A 160 8.91 28.38 -8.47
CA GLU A 160 7.88 29.23 -7.86
C GLU A 160 6.52 29.06 -8.58
N ASP A 161 6.53 29.00 -9.91
CA ASP A 161 5.31 28.78 -10.69
C ASP A 161 4.73 27.39 -10.49
N GLN A 162 5.59 26.38 -10.31
CA GLN A 162 5.19 25.00 -10.00
C GLN A 162 4.52 24.93 -8.62
N TRP A 163 5.13 25.51 -7.60
CA TRP A 163 4.51 25.64 -6.27
C TRP A 163 3.22 26.45 -6.30
N HIS A 164 3.17 27.51 -7.11
CA HIS A 164 1.94 28.27 -7.30
C HIS A 164 0.83 27.37 -7.89
N LEU A 165 1.12 26.59 -8.93
CA LEU A 165 0.15 25.66 -9.52
C LEU A 165 -0.29 24.59 -8.51
N PHE A 166 0.66 23.95 -7.82
CA PHE A 166 0.39 22.97 -6.78
C PHE A 166 -0.58 23.53 -5.73
N ASN A 167 -0.27 24.69 -5.16
CA ASN A 167 -1.10 25.35 -4.16
C ASN A 167 -2.48 25.78 -4.70
N ARG A 168 -2.59 26.12 -5.98
CA ARG A 168 -3.88 26.43 -6.62
C ARG A 168 -4.77 25.20 -6.72
N ILE A 169 -4.21 24.04 -7.06
CA ILE A 169 -4.95 22.77 -7.11
C ILE A 169 -5.41 22.38 -5.70
N LEU A 170 -4.51 22.41 -4.72
CA LEU A 170 -4.83 22.13 -3.32
C LEU A 170 -5.97 23.03 -2.78
N LYS A 171 -5.98 24.32 -3.13
CA LYS A 171 -7.04 25.24 -2.71
C LYS A 171 -8.35 25.06 -3.47
N ALA A 172 -8.31 24.46 -4.67
CA ALA A 172 -9.51 24.23 -5.46
C ALA A 172 -10.35 23.08 -4.87
N ILE A 173 -9.67 22.02 -4.43
CA ILE A 173 -10.24 20.82 -3.82
C ILE A 173 -10.45 21.09 -2.33
N ALA A 174 -11.55 21.73 -1.95
CA ALA A 174 -11.67 22.35 -0.63
C ALA A 174 -11.99 21.35 0.49
N ASP A 175 -12.79 20.33 0.20
CA ASP A 175 -13.45 19.53 1.23
C ASP A 175 -12.94 18.09 1.28
N GLU A 176 -12.99 17.50 2.46
CA GLU A 176 -12.73 16.07 2.67
C GLU A 176 -13.83 15.25 1.98
N ASP A 177 -13.49 14.03 1.54
CA ASP A 177 -14.40 13.07 0.90
C ASP A 177 -15.01 13.50 -0.47
N ASP A 178 -14.56 14.60 -1.06
CA ASP A 178 -14.93 14.98 -2.43
C ASP A 178 -14.44 13.92 -3.46
N VAL A 179 -15.24 13.73 -4.51
CA VAL A 179 -14.87 12.93 -5.69
C VAL A 179 -14.30 13.88 -6.74
N VAL A 180 -13.07 13.69 -7.16
CA VAL A 180 -12.37 14.60 -8.08
C VAL A 180 -12.11 13.91 -9.41
N VAL A 181 -12.59 14.50 -10.50
CA VAL A 181 -12.21 14.11 -11.87
C VAL A 181 -11.35 15.20 -12.45
N PHE A 182 -10.20 14.86 -13.02
CA PHE A 182 -9.27 15.85 -13.56
C PHE A 182 -8.99 15.60 -15.04
N ASP A 183 -9.35 16.56 -15.89
CA ASP A 183 -8.92 16.67 -17.28
C ASP A 183 -7.55 17.38 -17.42
N VAL A 184 -6.56 16.64 -17.93
CA VAL A 184 -5.20 17.14 -18.18
C VAL A 184 -4.91 17.48 -19.64
N THR A 185 -5.90 17.42 -20.53
CA THR A 185 -5.76 17.55 -22.00
C THR A 185 -4.99 18.79 -22.43
N HIS A 186 -5.37 19.95 -21.92
CA HIS A 186 -4.74 21.23 -22.24
C HIS A 186 -3.79 21.72 -21.15
N GLY A 187 -3.31 20.81 -20.29
CA GLY A 187 -2.20 21.08 -19.40
C GLY A 187 -0.91 21.20 -20.21
N PHE A 188 -0.28 22.37 -20.18
CA PHE A 188 0.89 22.62 -21.01
C PHE A 188 2.18 22.07 -20.37
N ARG A 189 2.95 21.28 -21.12
CA ARG A 189 4.28 20.76 -20.71
C ARG A 189 4.26 20.08 -19.34
N LEU A 190 4.82 20.70 -18.31
CA LEU A 190 4.97 20.13 -16.97
C LEU A 190 3.71 20.20 -16.10
N MET A 191 2.67 20.95 -16.52
CA MET A 191 1.48 21.16 -15.70
C MET A 191 0.74 19.85 -15.35
N PRO A 192 0.55 18.89 -16.27
CA PRO A 192 -0.03 17.58 -15.94
C PRO A 192 0.78 16.83 -14.87
N MET A 193 2.12 16.92 -14.91
CA MET A 193 2.99 16.28 -13.91
C MET A 193 2.79 16.89 -12.52
N VAL A 194 2.77 18.22 -12.41
CA VAL A 194 2.50 18.91 -11.14
C VAL A 194 1.08 18.61 -10.65
N ALA A 195 0.10 18.52 -11.55
CA ALA A 195 -1.26 18.17 -11.21
C ALA A 195 -1.38 16.75 -10.65
N LEU A 196 -0.71 15.77 -11.26
CA LEU A 196 -0.68 14.40 -10.76
C LEU A 196 -0.08 14.31 -9.35
N LEU A 197 1.04 15.00 -9.11
CA LEU A 197 1.66 15.08 -7.78
C LEU A 197 0.75 15.77 -6.75
N ALA A 198 0.06 16.85 -7.15
CA ALA A 198 -0.89 17.54 -6.29
C ALA A 198 -2.10 16.66 -5.93
N LEU A 199 -2.64 15.91 -6.91
CA LEU A 199 -3.74 14.97 -6.70
C LEU A 199 -3.33 13.84 -5.73
N ASP A 200 -2.17 13.23 -5.95
CA ASP A 200 -1.67 12.18 -5.06
C ASP A 200 -1.48 12.68 -3.62
N PHE A 201 -0.93 13.89 -3.45
CA PHE A 201 -0.79 14.53 -2.15
C PHE A 201 -2.15 14.80 -1.49
N VAL A 202 -3.09 15.41 -2.21
CA VAL A 202 -4.42 15.75 -1.65
C VAL A 202 -5.21 14.50 -1.28
N ARG A 203 -5.13 13.44 -2.08
CA ARG A 203 -5.73 12.14 -1.77
C ARG A 203 -5.26 11.60 -0.42
N LYS A 204 -3.97 11.68 -0.13
CA LYS A 204 -3.38 11.21 1.14
C LYS A 204 -3.75 12.11 2.33
N VAL A 205 -3.84 13.42 2.11
CA VAL A 205 -4.07 14.39 3.21
C VAL A 205 -5.56 14.63 3.50
N ARG A 206 -6.44 14.55 2.49
CA ARG A 206 -7.87 14.92 2.58
C ARG A 206 -8.83 13.78 2.25
N ARG A 207 -8.33 12.56 2.03
CA ARG A 207 -9.12 11.35 1.74
C ARG A 207 -10.10 11.50 0.56
N ILE A 208 -9.78 12.38 -0.39
CA ILE A 208 -10.57 12.52 -1.62
C ILE A 208 -10.49 11.23 -2.45
N THR A 209 -11.47 11.01 -3.32
CA THR A 209 -11.40 9.94 -4.33
C THR A 209 -11.11 10.54 -5.69
N VAL A 210 -10.20 9.95 -6.45
CA VAL A 210 -9.87 10.40 -7.82
C VAL A 210 -10.17 9.26 -8.80
N PRO A 211 -11.43 9.04 -9.20
CA PRO A 211 -11.80 7.90 -10.04
C PRO A 211 -11.26 8.01 -11.47
N HIS A 212 -11.07 9.22 -11.99
CA HIS A 212 -10.68 9.45 -13.38
C HIS A 212 -9.69 10.61 -13.52
N ILE A 213 -8.67 10.39 -14.37
CA ILE A 213 -7.75 11.42 -14.84
C ILE A 213 -7.78 11.37 -16.36
N TRP A 214 -8.53 12.27 -16.99
CA TRP A 214 -8.79 12.20 -18.42
C TRP A 214 -7.78 12.98 -19.25
N TYR A 215 -7.41 12.40 -20.39
CA TYR A 215 -6.63 13.05 -21.44
C TYR A 215 -7.31 12.83 -22.79
N GLY A 216 -7.89 13.88 -23.34
CA GLY A 216 -8.34 13.92 -24.72
C GLY A 216 -7.15 14.04 -25.66
N ASN A 217 -7.10 13.20 -26.69
CA ASN A 217 -6.08 13.26 -27.73
C ASN A 217 -6.67 13.79 -29.05
N PRO A 218 -6.90 15.11 -29.17
CA PRO A 218 -7.49 15.70 -30.38
C PRO A 218 -6.57 15.60 -31.61
N HIS A 219 -5.27 15.37 -31.42
CA HIS A 219 -4.28 15.31 -32.50
C HIS A 219 -4.13 13.92 -33.13
N SER A 220 -4.84 12.92 -32.62
CA SER A 220 -4.84 11.56 -33.18
C SER A 220 -6.27 11.04 -33.30
N PRO A 221 -7.11 11.65 -34.16
CA PRO A 221 -8.47 11.18 -34.35
C PRO A 221 -8.50 9.78 -34.98
N THR A 222 -9.45 8.98 -34.53
CA THR A 222 -9.78 7.66 -35.07
C THR A 222 -11.06 7.73 -35.91
N ALA A 223 -11.58 6.59 -36.35
CA ALA A 223 -12.88 6.50 -37.02
C ALA A 223 -14.04 7.06 -36.16
N HIS A 224 -13.89 7.07 -34.84
CA HIS A 224 -14.90 7.55 -33.87
C HIS A 224 -14.69 9.00 -33.42
N GLY A 225 -13.62 9.65 -33.87
CA GLY A 225 -13.25 11.01 -33.45
C GLY A 225 -12.02 11.05 -32.54
N SER A 226 -11.97 11.98 -31.59
CA SER A 226 -10.83 12.17 -30.69
C SER A 226 -10.98 11.34 -29.41
N PRO A 227 -10.09 10.37 -29.12
CA PRO A 227 -10.22 9.54 -27.93
C PRO A 227 -9.91 10.32 -26.65
N ILE A 228 -10.68 10.05 -25.61
CA ILE A 228 -10.42 10.39 -24.21
C ILE A 228 -9.87 9.14 -23.54
N ILE A 229 -8.62 9.23 -23.09
CA ILE A 229 -7.90 8.16 -22.41
C ILE A 229 -7.97 8.44 -20.91
N ASP A 230 -8.36 7.44 -20.11
CA ASP A 230 -8.26 7.52 -18.66
C ASP A 230 -6.86 7.08 -18.20
N LEU A 231 -6.17 8.03 -17.56
CA LEU A 231 -4.83 7.88 -16.99
C LEU A 231 -4.88 7.46 -15.51
N SER A 232 -6.06 7.32 -14.91
CA SER A 232 -6.21 6.83 -13.53
C SER A 232 -5.48 5.50 -13.24
N PRO A 233 -5.36 4.52 -14.18
CA PRO A 233 -4.58 3.31 -13.92
C PRO A 233 -3.10 3.59 -13.69
N MET A 234 -2.53 4.63 -14.32
CA MET A 234 -1.14 5.02 -14.10
C MET A 234 -0.94 5.64 -12.72
N ALA A 235 -1.93 6.37 -12.20
CA ALA A 235 -1.87 6.92 -10.85
C ALA A 235 -1.82 5.82 -9.77
N ARG A 236 -2.44 4.66 -10.01
CA ARG A 236 -2.40 3.51 -9.08
C ARG A 236 -0.98 2.99 -8.85
N ILE A 237 -0.06 3.16 -9.81
CA ILE A 237 1.35 2.74 -9.64
C ILE A 237 1.99 3.44 -8.43
N LEU A 238 1.58 4.67 -8.12
CA LEU A 238 2.04 5.40 -6.94
C LEU A 238 1.57 4.74 -5.64
N ASP A 239 0.39 4.14 -5.63
CA ASP A 239 -0.13 3.39 -4.48
C ASP A 239 0.63 2.09 -4.28
N TRP A 240 0.80 1.33 -5.35
CA TRP A 240 1.57 0.08 -5.33
C TRP A 240 3.01 0.32 -4.86
N SER A 241 3.65 1.37 -5.38
CA SER A 241 5.00 1.77 -4.95
C SER A 241 5.05 2.12 -3.47
N SER A 242 4.11 2.95 -2.99
CA SER A 242 4.05 3.36 -1.58
C SER A 242 3.77 2.17 -0.65
N ALA A 243 2.84 1.28 -1.04
CA ALA A 243 2.46 0.10 -0.28
C ALA A 243 3.60 -0.94 -0.23
N LEU A 244 4.29 -1.15 -1.35
CA LEU A 244 5.49 -1.98 -1.41
C LEU A 244 6.59 -1.41 -0.50
N GLN A 245 6.85 -0.11 -0.57
CA GLN A 245 7.87 0.53 0.26
C GLN A 245 7.54 0.39 1.77
N ASN A 246 6.26 0.51 2.14
CA ASN A 246 5.80 0.26 3.51
C ASN A 246 6.07 -1.19 3.95
N LEU A 247 5.74 -2.18 3.11
CA LEU A 247 6.06 -3.58 3.37
C LEU A 247 7.57 -3.79 3.51
N LEU A 248 8.38 -3.23 2.60
CA LEU A 248 9.83 -3.37 2.60
C LEU A 248 10.45 -2.80 3.88
N ALA A 249 10.04 -1.60 4.28
CA ALA A 249 10.60 -0.89 5.43
C ALA A 249 10.10 -1.42 6.77
N THR A 250 8.81 -1.77 6.88
CA THR A 250 8.18 -2.04 8.19
C THR A 250 7.71 -3.47 8.39
N GLY A 251 7.67 -4.29 7.34
CA GLY A 251 7.10 -5.64 7.38
C GLY A 251 5.57 -5.69 7.38
N HIS A 252 4.87 -4.55 7.26
CA HIS A 252 3.41 -4.52 7.21
C HIS A 252 2.90 -4.58 5.77
N ALA A 253 2.10 -5.60 5.47
CA ALA A 253 1.55 -5.80 4.13
C ALA A 253 0.13 -5.25 3.93
N GLY A 254 -0.52 -4.69 4.96
CA GLY A 254 -1.95 -4.33 4.91
C GLY A 254 -2.33 -3.46 3.70
N ALA A 255 -1.61 -2.35 3.47
CA ALA A 255 -1.86 -1.47 2.33
C ALA A 255 -1.70 -2.17 0.97
N LEU A 256 -0.77 -3.13 0.86
CA LEU A 256 -0.56 -3.88 -0.36
C LEU A 256 -1.63 -4.96 -0.53
N GLY A 257 -2.01 -5.63 0.55
CA GLY A 257 -3.14 -6.56 0.59
C GLY A 257 -4.43 -5.91 0.12
N GLU A 258 -4.75 -4.71 0.61
CA GLU A 258 -5.92 -3.92 0.21
C GLU A 258 -5.96 -3.67 -1.31
N LEU A 259 -4.84 -3.24 -1.90
CA LEU A 259 -4.72 -3.03 -3.35
C LEU A 259 -4.92 -4.32 -4.15
N MET A 260 -4.42 -5.44 -3.63
CA MET A 260 -4.53 -6.75 -4.27
C MET A 260 -5.93 -7.34 -4.18
N THR A 261 -6.70 -6.98 -3.14
CA THR A 261 -8.07 -7.44 -2.90
C THR A 261 -9.14 -6.52 -3.51
N ALA A 262 -8.75 -5.49 -4.26
CA ALA A 262 -9.70 -4.61 -4.94
C ALA A 262 -10.56 -5.39 -5.97
N ASP A 263 -11.80 -4.95 -6.16
CA ASP A 263 -12.81 -5.68 -6.98
C ASP A 263 -12.39 -5.88 -8.45
N ASP A 264 -11.49 -5.04 -8.95
CA ASP A 264 -10.98 -5.09 -10.32
C ASP A 264 -9.77 -6.04 -10.48
N MET A 265 -9.27 -6.62 -9.38
CA MET A 265 -8.16 -7.57 -9.41
C MET A 265 -8.66 -8.99 -9.66
N PRO A 266 -7.89 -9.83 -10.38
CA PRO A 266 -8.22 -11.25 -10.54
C PRO A 266 -8.36 -11.96 -9.18
N PRO A 267 -9.31 -12.90 -9.00
CA PRO A 267 -9.53 -13.59 -7.72
C PRO A 267 -8.28 -14.24 -7.11
N VAL A 268 -7.37 -14.75 -7.96
CA VAL A 268 -6.10 -15.33 -7.51
C VAL A 268 -5.17 -14.29 -6.88
N VAL A 269 -5.16 -13.06 -7.40
CA VAL A 269 -4.38 -11.95 -6.85
C VAL A 269 -4.96 -11.47 -5.52
N ALA A 270 -6.29 -11.39 -5.41
CA ALA A 270 -6.97 -11.09 -4.14
C ALA A 270 -6.67 -12.14 -3.06
N THR A 271 -6.67 -13.42 -3.44
CA THR A 271 -6.32 -14.52 -2.53
C THR A 271 -4.86 -14.42 -2.08
N TYR A 272 -3.95 -14.12 -3.01
CA TYR A 272 -2.53 -13.90 -2.69
C TYR A 272 -2.34 -12.70 -1.74
N GLY A 273 -3.02 -11.58 -1.99
CA GLY A 273 -2.96 -10.39 -1.13
C GLY A 273 -3.46 -10.64 0.30
N THR A 274 -4.53 -11.42 0.44
CA THR A 274 -5.04 -11.87 1.75
C THR A 274 -3.98 -12.71 2.47
N LYS A 275 -3.42 -13.72 1.78
CA LYS A 275 -2.41 -14.60 2.36
C LYS A 275 -1.13 -13.84 2.73
N LEU A 276 -0.69 -12.91 1.89
CA LEU A 276 0.47 -12.05 2.15
C LEU A 276 0.28 -11.27 3.46
N THR A 277 -0.91 -10.71 3.67
CA THR A 277 -1.26 -9.98 4.89
C THR A 277 -1.18 -10.90 6.12
N GLU A 278 -1.74 -12.10 6.04
CA GLU A 278 -1.68 -13.09 7.13
C GLU A 278 -0.23 -13.49 7.48
N VAL A 279 0.61 -13.77 6.48
CA VAL A 279 2.03 -14.15 6.70
C VAL A 279 2.78 -13.00 7.35
N ALA A 280 2.64 -11.78 6.81
CA ALA A 280 3.29 -10.58 7.34
C ALA A 280 2.89 -10.34 8.81
N GLU A 281 1.61 -10.43 9.13
CA GLU A 281 1.14 -10.31 10.50
C GLU A 281 1.62 -11.42 11.43
N ALA A 282 1.75 -12.65 10.93
CA ALA A 282 2.28 -13.77 11.71
C ALA A 282 3.77 -13.55 12.06
N VAL A 283 4.56 -13.03 11.12
CA VAL A 283 5.96 -12.63 11.35
C VAL A 283 6.03 -11.48 12.36
N ASN A 284 5.26 -10.40 12.16
CA ASN A 284 5.25 -9.23 13.05
C ASN A 284 4.75 -9.56 14.48
N ARG A 285 3.95 -10.62 14.64
CA ARG A 285 3.53 -11.15 15.95
C ARG A 285 4.48 -12.18 16.54
N ALA A 286 5.66 -12.39 15.93
CA ALA A 286 6.62 -13.41 16.31
C ALA A 286 6.00 -14.82 16.46
N SER A 287 5.02 -15.15 15.60
CA SER A 287 4.26 -16.40 15.66
C SER A 287 5.01 -17.54 14.94
N ALA A 288 6.08 -18.05 15.58
CA ALA A 288 6.95 -19.11 15.06
C ALA A 288 6.24 -20.35 14.51
N PHE A 289 5.11 -20.70 15.10
CA PHE A 289 4.30 -21.84 14.65
C PHE A 289 3.51 -21.56 13.37
N LYS A 290 3.06 -20.31 13.14
CA LYS A 290 2.12 -19.96 12.08
C LYS A 290 2.80 -19.54 10.77
N PHE A 291 3.80 -18.65 10.86
CA PHE A 291 4.34 -18.04 9.64
C PHE A 291 4.96 -19.04 8.64
N PRO A 292 5.58 -20.19 9.03
CA PRO A 292 6.16 -21.08 8.03
C PRO A 292 5.12 -21.75 7.14
N HIS A 293 3.99 -22.17 7.73
CA HIS A 293 2.88 -22.75 7.01
C HIS A 293 2.21 -21.72 6.10
N LEU A 294 1.94 -20.52 6.61
CA LEU A 294 1.36 -19.44 5.81
C LEU A 294 2.29 -19.04 4.66
N ALA A 295 3.61 -18.98 4.88
CA ALA A 295 4.58 -18.68 3.83
C ALA A 295 4.56 -19.76 2.75
N GLN A 296 4.45 -21.04 3.14
CA GLN A 296 4.31 -22.13 2.18
C GLN A 296 3.03 -22.01 1.35
N GLU A 297 1.90 -21.64 1.97
CA GLU A 297 0.64 -21.38 1.25
C GLU A 297 0.77 -20.21 0.28
N LEU A 298 1.43 -19.13 0.69
CA LEU A 298 1.70 -17.96 -0.17
C LEU A 298 2.48 -18.35 -1.43
N LEU A 299 3.57 -19.11 -1.27
CA LEU A 299 4.39 -19.56 -2.41
C LEU A 299 3.64 -20.50 -3.35
N LYS A 300 2.73 -21.35 -2.85
CA LYS A 300 1.88 -22.20 -3.70
C LYS A 300 0.93 -21.36 -4.56
N LEU A 301 0.47 -20.22 -4.06
CA LEU A 301 -0.38 -19.30 -4.82
C LEU A 301 0.43 -18.56 -5.90
N GLU A 302 1.72 -18.33 -5.67
CA GLU A 302 2.63 -17.66 -6.62
C GLU A 302 2.66 -18.36 -7.99
N ASP A 303 2.61 -19.70 -8.00
CA ASP A 303 2.61 -20.50 -9.23
C ASP A 303 1.38 -20.24 -10.12
N HIS A 304 0.28 -19.76 -9.53
CA HIS A 304 -1.00 -19.53 -10.19
C HIS A 304 -1.25 -18.05 -10.50
N LEU A 305 -0.33 -17.17 -10.13
CA LEU A 305 -0.42 -15.76 -10.49
C LEU A 305 -0.34 -15.60 -12.02
N PRO A 306 -0.99 -14.57 -12.59
CA PRO A 306 -0.82 -14.23 -14.00
C PRO A 306 0.67 -14.02 -14.29
N LYS A 307 1.21 -14.77 -15.26
CA LYS A 307 2.60 -14.67 -15.72
C LYS A 307 2.59 -14.20 -17.17
N ASN A 308 3.48 -13.27 -17.53
CA ASN A 308 3.58 -12.71 -18.88
C ASN A 308 2.25 -12.12 -19.35
N SER A 309 1.58 -11.36 -18.48
CA SER A 309 0.41 -10.60 -18.87
C SER A 309 0.86 -9.52 -19.86
N ASP A 310 0.63 -9.70 -21.16
CA ASP A 310 0.73 -8.62 -22.13
C ASP A 310 -0.23 -7.49 -21.72
N GLY A 311 0.26 -6.47 -21.00
CA GLY A 311 -0.57 -5.34 -20.56
C GLY A 311 -0.25 -4.73 -19.20
N GLN A 312 -1.29 -4.22 -18.53
CA GLN A 312 -1.22 -3.34 -17.35
C GLN A 312 -0.65 -4.00 -16.08
N LEU A 313 -0.51 -5.33 -16.05
CA LEU A 313 -0.05 -6.08 -14.87
C LEU A 313 1.47 -6.34 -14.84
N ALA A 314 2.23 -6.07 -15.91
CA ALA A 314 3.67 -6.38 -15.94
C ALA A 314 4.49 -5.69 -14.82
N PRO A 315 4.26 -4.41 -14.45
CA PRO A 315 4.91 -3.82 -13.27
C PRO A 315 4.49 -4.47 -11.95
N VAL A 316 3.24 -4.96 -11.88
CA VAL A 316 2.71 -5.66 -10.71
C VAL A 316 3.36 -7.04 -10.57
N GLU A 317 3.60 -7.76 -11.68
CA GLU A 317 4.30 -9.06 -11.68
C GLU A 317 5.67 -8.98 -10.98
N GLN A 318 6.49 -7.98 -11.31
CA GLN A 318 7.80 -7.77 -10.64
C GLN A 318 7.66 -7.54 -9.14
N VAL A 319 6.61 -6.84 -8.71
CA VAL A 319 6.30 -6.64 -7.29
C VAL A 319 5.93 -7.97 -6.63
N LEU A 320 5.14 -8.81 -7.30
CA LEU A 320 4.71 -10.12 -6.79
C LEU A 320 5.88 -11.10 -6.65
N GLU A 321 6.79 -11.14 -7.63
CA GLU A 321 8.00 -11.96 -7.56
C GLU A 321 8.91 -11.53 -6.38
N LEU A 322 9.12 -10.21 -6.23
CA LEU A 322 9.89 -9.67 -5.10
C LEU A 322 9.29 -10.07 -3.73
N ILE A 323 7.95 -10.13 -3.64
CA ILE A 323 7.26 -10.58 -2.44
C ILE A 323 7.47 -12.07 -2.22
N GLY A 324 7.27 -12.91 -3.24
CA GLY A 324 7.47 -14.35 -3.16
C GLY A 324 8.86 -14.71 -2.64
N ASP A 325 9.89 -14.12 -3.25
CA ASP A 325 11.30 -14.33 -2.84
C ASP A 325 11.57 -13.94 -1.40
N ARG A 326 10.92 -12.89 -0.90
CA ARG A 326 11.08 -12.44 0.48
C ARG A 326 10.62 -13.47 1.51
N TYR A 327 9.53 -14.18 1.22
CA TYR A 327 8.95 -15.16 2.14
C TYR A 327 9.43 -16.60 1.87
N ARG A 328 10.25 -16.80 0.84
CA ARG A 328 10.77 -18.11 0.41
C ARG A 328 11.50 -18.86 1.53
N ASP A 329 12.42 -18.19 2.20
CA ASP A 329 13.23 -18.78 3.29
C ASP A 329 12.41 -19.07 4.56
N LEU A 330 11.17 -18.56 4.65
CA LEU A 330 10.27 -18.84 5.76
C LEU A 330 9.47 -20.12 5.54
N ALA A 331 9.22 -20.51 4.29
CA ALA A 331 8.38 -21.65 3.98
C ALA A 331 9.07 -22.96 4.36
N THR A 332 8.46 -23.71 5.29
CA THR A 332 8.91 -25.05 5.67
C THR A 332 7.73 -25.98 5.82
N ILE A 333 7.94 -27.26 5.53
CA ILE A 333 6.94 -28.29 5.77
C ILE A 333 6.90 -28.54 7.28
N VAL A 334 5.89 -28.00 7.95
CA VAL A 334 5.58 -28.36 9.34
C VAL A 334 4.63 -29.56 9.29
N ALA A 335 5.10 -30.73 9.72
CA ALA A 335 4.23 -31.91 9.86
C ALA A 335 3.15 -31.64 10.92
N ASP A 336 1.96 -32.26 10.80
CA ASP A 336 0.90 -32.15 11.80
C ASP A 336 1.41 -32.64 13.17
N GLY A 337 1.62 -31.69 14.10
CA GLY A 337 2.12 -31.95 15.45
C GLY A 337 3.21 -30.97 15.91
N ASP A 338 3.67 -31.13 17.15
CA ASP A 338 4.85 -30.38 17.62
C ASP A 338 6.11 -30.96 16.98
N ILE A 339 6.63 -30.26 15.96
CA ILE A 339 7.80 -30.66 15.18
C ILE A 339 9.03 -30.93 16.04
N ALA A 340 9.13 -30.32 17.23
CA ALA A 340 10.21 -30.61 18.16
C ALA A 340 10.08 -32.01 18.80
N THR A 341 8.91 -32.62 18.79
CA THR A 341 8.67 -33.95 19.37
C THR A 341 8.51 -35.06 18.32
N THR A 342 7.98 -34.73 17.15
CA THR A 342 7.66 -35.70 16.09
C THR A 342 8.57 -35.59 14.87
N GLY A 343 9.30 -34.49 14.72
CA GLY A 343 10.12 -34.21 13.54
C GLY A 343 11.47 -34.92 13.53
N THR A 344 11.99 -35.15 12.33
CA THR A 344 13.38 -35.59 12.13
C THR A 344 14.36 -34.44 12.39
N ALA A 345 15.65 -34.75 12.60
CA ALA A 345 16.68 -33.73 12.78
C ALA A 345 16.78 -32.76 11.59
N GLU A 346 16.48 -33.23 10.39
CA GLU A 346 16.42 -32.41 9.17
C GLU A 346 15.21 -31.46 9.17
N GLN A 347 14.02 -31.97 9.51
CA GLN A 347 12.81 -31.15 9.63
C GLN A 347 12.94 -30.08 10.71
N VAL A 348 13.48 -30.42 11.87
CA VAL A 348 13.74 -29.45 12.95
C VAL A 348 14.77 -28.41 12.52
N ARG A 349 15.83 -28.82 11.80
CA ARG A 349 16.83 -27.88 11.27
C ARG A 349 16.19 -26.90 10.29
N ALA A 350 15.37 -27.37 9.35
CA ALA A 350 14.66 -26.50 8.41
C ALA A 350 13.74 -25.51 9.14
N TYR A 351 12.99 -25.99 10.13
CA TYR A 351 12.11 -25.15 10.95
C TYR A 351 12.89 -24.07 11.73
N LEU A 352 14.05 -24.42 12.31
CA LEU A 352 14.94 -23.45 12.96
C LEU A 352 15.53 -22.44 11.95
N GLN A 353 15.89 -22.87 10.73
CA GLN A 353 16.37 -21.97 9.67
C GLN A 353 15.29 -20.94 9.28
N SER A 354 14.04 -21.37 9.20
CA SER A 354 12.90 -20.47 8.95
C SER A 354 12.68 -19.45 10.07
N GLN A 355 12.85 -19.85 11.34
CA GLN A 355 12.86 -18.90 12.47
C GLN A 355 14.02 -17.91 12.39
N VAL A 356 15.22 -18.35 12.00
CA VAL A 356 16.38 -17.46 11.81
C VAL A 356 16.14 -16.49 10.64
N ALA A 357 15.50 -16.95 9.56
CA ALA A 357 15.10 -16.09 8.44
C ALA A 357 14.08 -15.03 8.89
N ALA A 358 13.08 -15.40 9.70
CA ALA A 358 12.13 -14.44 10.27
C ALA A 358 12.84 -13.41 11.17
N ALA A 359 13.78 -13.84 12.01
CA ALA A 359 14.58 -12.94 12.83
C ALA A 359 15.40 -11.95 11.99
N LYS A 360 15.98 -12.39 10.86
CA LYS A 360 16.67 -11.50 9.90
C LYS A 360 15.72 -10.44 9.34
N MET A 361 14.51 -10.83 8.92
CA MET A 361 13.51 -9.89 8.42
C MET A 361 13.14 -8.85 9.48
N LEU A 362 12.81 -9.30 10.69
CA LEU A 362 12.43 -8.44 11.81
C LEU A 362 13.56 -7.48 12.20
N LEU A 363 14.82 -7.93 12.17
CA LEU A 363 15.98 -7.08 12.42
C LEU A 363 16.12 -6.00 11.34
N ALA A 364 15.91 -6.34 10.07
CA ALA A 364 15.94 -5.37 8.97
C ALA A 364 14.83 -4.31 9.10
N HIS A 365 13.69 -4.67 9.69
CA HIS A 365 12.58 -3.77 10.00
C HIS A 365 12.75 -2.98 11.31
N LYS A 366 13.87 -3.15 12.01
CA LYS A 366 14.11 -2.60 13.36
C LYS A 366 13.07 -3.04 14.40
N GLN A 367 12.42 -4.19 14.18
CA GLN A 367 11.49 -4.82 15.13
C GLN A 367 12.28 -5.68 16.13
N TYR A 368 13.09 -5.04 16.96
CA TYR A 368 14.04 -5.71 17.85
C TYR A 368 13.39 -6.69 18.83
N MET A 369 12.30 -6.29 19.47
CA MET A 369 11.58 -7.14 20.44
C MET A 369 11.09 -8.44 19.80
N GLN A 370 10.50 -8.35 18.62
CA GLN A 370 10.00 -9.49 17.85
C GLN A 370 11.16 -10.38 17.38
N CYS A 371 12.24 -9.77 16.88
CA CYS A 371 13.46 -10.48 16.49
C CYS A 371 14.01 -11.35 17.63
N PHE A 372 14.24 -10.76 18.82
CA PHE A 372 14.73 -11.51 19.97
C PHE A 372 13.73 -12.55 20.47
N THR A 373 12.42 -12.28 20.37
CA THR A 373 11.37 -13.24 20.72
C THR A 373 11.46 -14.49 19.85
N ILE A 374 11.61 -14.34 18.52
CA ILE A 374 11.79 -15.46 17.60
C ILE A 374 13.09 -16.23 17.89
N LEU A 375 14.19 -15.54 18.19
CA LEU A 375 15.46 -16.20 18.53
C LEU A 375 15.37 -17.00 19.84
N ILE A 376 14.62 -16.51 20.83
CA ILE A 376 14.32 -17.26 22.06
C ILE A 376 13.47 -18.49 21.74
N GLU A 377 12.48 -18.36 20.87
CA GLU A 377 11.64 -19.49 20.45
C GLU A 377 12.44 -20.54 19.68
N ALA A 378 13.41 -20.11 18.86
CA ALA A 378 14.34 -21.02 18.18
C ALA A 378 15.23 -21.80 19.14
N LEU A 379 15.77 -21.14 20.16
CA LEU A 379 16.52 -21.82 21.20
C LEU A 379 15.63 -22.81 21.99
N THR A 380 14.38 -22.44 22.24
CA THR A 380 13.39 -23.28 22.93
C THR A 380 13.03 -24.52 22.09
N THR A 381 12.81 -24.34 20.79
CA THR A 381 12.58 -25.40 19.80
C THR A 381 13.74 -26.38 19.79
N LEU A 382 14.98 -25.88 19.66
CA LEU A 382 16.20 -26.69 19.70
C LEU A 382 16.32 -27.47 21.02
N SER A 383 16.09 -26.81 22.14
CA SER A 383 16.13 -27.46 23.46
C SER A 383 15.05 -28.53 23.59
N HIS A 384 13.85 -28.31 23.05
CA HIS A 384 12.76 -29.27 23.15
C HIS A 384 13.06 -30.53 22.33
N PHE A 385 13.59 -30.36 21.12
CA PHE A 385 14.00 -31.47 20.24
C PHE A 385 14.96 -32.46 20.92
N TYR A 386 15.90 -31.96 21.72
CA TYR A 386 16.85 -32.80 22.42
C TYR A 386 16.39 -33.33 23.78
N THR A 387 15.30 -32.80 24.34
CA THR A 387 14.81 -33.19 25.68
C THR A 387 13.58 -34.08 25.65
N ALA A 388 12.71 -33.90 24.66
CA ALA A 388 11.43 -34.62 24.57
C ALA A 388 11.61 -36.15 24.57
N PRO A 389 12.57 -36.75 23.85
CA PRO A 389 12.76 -38.22 23.85
C PRO A 389 13.19 -38.80 25.21
N SER A 390 13.68 -37.97 26.14
CA SER A 390 14.11 -38.38 27.47
C SER A 390 13.01 -38.26 28.54
N GLY A 391 11.79 -37.87 28.17
CA GLY A 391 10.67 -37.66 29.11
C GLY A 391 10.89 -36.48 30.07
N LEU A 392 11.82 -35.58 29.76
CA LEU A 392 12.06 -34.37 30.53
C LEU A 392 10.92 -33.37 30.26
N PRO A 393 10.43 -32.64 31.29
CA PRO A 393 9.33 -31.71 31.13
C PRO A 393 9.68 -30.60 30.12
N ARG A 394 8.67 -30.13 29.37
CA ARG A 394 8.77 -28.91 28.55
C ARG A 394 9.33 -27.78 29.41
N VAL A 395 10.33 -27.07 28.90
CA VAL A 395 10.82 -25.85 29.55
C VAL A 395 9.80 -24.74 29.27
N SER A 396 8.71 -24.69 30.04
CA SER A 396 7.67 -23.67 29.90
C SER A 396 8.07 -22.38 30.61
N THR A 397 8.37 -21.34 29.83
CA THR A 397 8.44 -19.90 30.18
C THR A 397 9.28 -19.45 31.39
N PRO A 398 9.92 -18.26 31.30
CA PRO A 398 10.87 -17.77 32.29
C PRO A 398 10.16 -17.06 33.45
N GLN A 399 9.50 -17.79 34.34
CA GLN A 399 9.23 -17.29 35.68
C GLN A 399 9.85 -18.27 36.68
N THR A 400 10.75 -17.71 37.49
CA THR A 400 11.44 -18.27 38.65
C THR A 400 12.37 -19.48 38.40
N ASP A 401 13.68 -19.25 38.58
CA ASP A 401 14.76 -20.24 38.73
C ASP A 401 15.17 -21.13 37.52
N GLY A 402 14.97 -20.64 36.30
CA GLY A 402 15.29 -21.39 35.07
C GLY A 402 16.70 -21.22 34.46
N ALA A 403 17.59 -20.37 35.01
CA ALA A 403 18.91 -20.14 34.40
C ALA A 403 19.85 -21.34 34.59
N ASP A 404 19.88 -21.95 35.78
CA ASP A 404 20.76 -23.10 36.06
C ASP A 404 20.26 -24.43 35.46
N ARG A 405 18.94 -24.61 35.34
CA ARG A 405 18.36 -25.80 34.67
C ARG A 405 18.57 -25.77 33.15
N ARG A 406 18.57 -24.59 32.51
CA ARG A 406 18.92 -24.43 31.08
C ARG A 406 20.41 -24.64 30.82
N ARG A 407 21.28 -24.15 31.72
CA ARG A 407 22.76 -24.29 31.66
C ARG A 407 23.24 -25.75 31.75
N GLN A 408 22.59 -26.60 32.55
CA GLN A 408 22.93 -28.02 32.68
C GLN A 408 22.34 -28.93 31.57
N GLY A 409 21.46 -28.40 30.73
CA GLY A 409 20.79 -29.15 29.67
C GLY A 409 21.66 -29.40 28.43
N LEU A 410 22.36 -28.38 27.92
CA LEU A 410 23.02 -28.41 26.60
C LEU A 410 24.10 -29.49 26.43
N ARG A 411 24.83 -29.85 27.49
CA ARG A 411 25.78 -30.98 27.46
C ARG A 411 25.10 -32.36 27.58
N ARG A 412 23.85 -32.42 28.04
CA ARG A 412 23.00 -33.62 28.03
C ARG A 412 22.19 -33.79 26.73
N TYR A 413 22.18 -32.78 25.87
CA TYR A 413 21.35 -32.73 24.66
C TYR A 413 21.95 -33.42 23.43
N GLY A 414 23.03 -34.20 23.55
CA GLY A 414 23.59 -34.94 22.41
C GLY A 414 24.18 -34.08 21.29
N LEU A 415 24.28 -32.76 21.47
CA LEU A 415 25.07 -31.85 20.64
C LEU A 415 26.56 -32.11 20.83
N ASP A 416 27.36 -31.87 19.78
CA ASP A 416 28.81 -31.86 19.89
C ASP A 416 29.29 -30.67 20.77
N PRO A 417 30.51 -30.74 21.33
CA PRO A 417 31.02 -29.71 22.24
C PRO A 417 31.06 -28.29 21.65
N ALA A 418 31.29 -28.17 20.33
CA ALA A 418 31.36 -26.87 19.67
C ALA A 418 29.95 -26.24 19.58
N ARG A 419 28.96 -26.97 19.06
CA ARG A 419 27.56 -26.49 19.00
C ARG A 419 26.96 -26.23 20.37
N ALA A 420 27.27 -27.06 21.36
CA ALA A 420 26.83 -26.85 22.74
C ALA A 420 27.42 -25.56 23.36
N THR A 421 28.60 -25.13 22.89
CA THR A 421 29.23 -23.87 23.30
C THR A 421 28.57 -22.68 22.59
N THR A 422 28.34 -22.78 21.29
CA THR A 422 27.60 -21.76 20.51
C THR A 422 26.19 -21.52 21.06
N ALA A 423 25.44 -22.59 21.35
CA ALA A 423 24.10 -22.49 21.94
C ALA A 423 24.11 -21.81 23.32
N ARG A 424 25.16 -22.03 24.12
CA ARG A 424 25.33 -21.37 25.42
C ARG A 424 25.57 -19.88 25.23
N HIS A 425 26.47 -19.52 24.32
CA HIS A 425 26.75 -18.12 23.97
C HIS A 425 25.50 -17.38 23.49
N ILE A 426 24.70 -18.02 22.62
CA ILE A 426 23.40 -17.49 22.18
C ILE A 426 22.47 -17.23 23.38
N ASN A 427 22.31 -18.21 24.26
CA ASN A 427 21.43 -18.08 25.43
C ASN A 427 21.86 -16.94 26.37
N ASP A 428 23.15 -16.83 26.63
CA ASP A 428 23.70 -15.82 27.53
C ASP A 428 23.50 -14.42 26.93
N ASN A 429 23.77 -14.24 25.64
CA ASN A 429 23.54 -12.97 24.94
C ASN A 429 22.06 -12.59 24.86
N LEU A 430 21.15 -13.54 24.56
CA LEU A 430 19.71 -13.29 24.59
C LEU A 430 19.22 -12.88 25.98
N THR A 431 19.79 -13.46 27.04
CA THR A 431 19.46 -13.09 28.42
C THR A 431 19.92 -11.66 28.73
N THR A 432 21.14 -11.30 28.31
CA THR A 432 21.68 -9.94 28.46
C THR A 432 20.82 -8.92 27.73
N VAL A 433 20.50 -9.16 26.45
CA VAL A 433 19.67 -8.25 25.64
C VAL A 433 18.27 -8.11 26.22
N ARG A 434 17.64 -9.22 26.65
CA ARG A 434 16.31 -9.17 27.28
C ARG A 434 16.34 -8.36 28.59
N ASN A 435 17.37 -8.54 29.41
CA ASN A 435 17.52 -7.76 30.63
C ASN A 435 17.74 -6.28 30.30
N ALA A 436 18.57 -5.97 29.30
CA ALA A 436 18.80 -4.60 28.83
C ALA A 436 17.51 -3.95 28.31
N LEU A 437 16.70 -4.65 27.51
CA LEU A 437 15.41 -4.17 27.01
C LEU A 437 14.40 -3.93 28.15
N ASN A 438 14.36 -4.83 29.15
CA ASN A 438 13.54 -4.65 30.34
C ASN A 438 14.00 -3.47 31.20
N HIS A 439 15.31 -3.22 31.30
CA HIS A 439 15.87 -2.12 32.10
C HIS A 439 15.79 -0.77 31.39
N ALA A 440 16.01 -0.71 30.07
CA ALA A 440 15.87 0.50 29.26
C ALA A 440 14.44 1.07 29.28
N TYR A 441 13.43 0.21 29.46
CA TYR A 441 12.04 0.63 29.68
C TYR A 441 11.76 1.21 31.07
N VAL A 442 12.68 1.00 32.03
CA VAL A 442 12.50 1.34 33.46
C VAL A 442 13.42 2.50 33.90
N SER A 443 14.57 2.74 33.25
CA SER A 443 15.49 3.83 33.62
C SER A 443 15.56 4.92 32.55
N SER A 444 14.99 6.08 32.83
CA SER A 444 15.00 7.27 31.98
C SER A 444 16.31 8.09 32.03
N GLU A 445 17.45 7.49 32.40
CA GLU A 445 18.63 8.25 32.87
C GLU A 445 19.97 7.98 32.15
N HIS A 446 20.02 7.34 30.98
CA HIS A 446 21.29 7.16 30.26
C HIS A 446 21.31 7.88 28.91
N GLN A 447 22.04 9.01 28.86
CA GLN A 447 22.15 9.92 27.72
C GLN A 447 23.13 9.48 26.61
N ASP A 448 23.83 8.35 26.75
CA ASP A 448 24.84 7.87 25.78
C ASP A 448 24.54 6.48 25.18
N PHE A 449 23.33 5.94 25.36
CA PHE A 449 22.94 4.66 24.77
C PHE A 449 22.32 4.86 23.38
N ASP A 450 23.10 4.68 22.31
CA ASP A 450 22.52 4.47 20.98
C ASP A 450 21.93 3.05 20.93
N GLY A 451 20.71 2.94 21.43
CA GLY A 451 19.99 1.67 21.54
C GLY A 451 19.70 1.02 20.20
N ASP A 452 19.60 1.80 19.11
CA ASP A 452 19.33 1.27 17.78
C ASP A 452 20.55 0.50 17.26
N THR A 453 21.73 1.15 17.24
CA THR A 453 22.99 0.52 16.80
C THR A 453 23.35 -0.68 17.66
N THR A 454 23.21 -0.55 18.98
CA THR A 454 23.54 -1.65 19.91
C THR A 454 22.63 -2.87 19.70
N LEU A 455 21.32 -2.68 19.59
CA LEU A 455 20.37 -3.79 19.36
C LEU A 455 20.54 -4.41 17.98
N GLN A 456 20.88 -3.59 16.97
CA GLN A 456 21.19 -4.06 15.62
C GLN A 456 22.39 -5.01 15.61
N GLU A 457 23.50 -4.62 16.24
CA GLU A 457 24.73 -5.44 16.32
C GLU A 457 24.51 -6.73 17.10
N HIS A 458 23.82 -6.68 18.24
CA HIS A 458 23.50 -7.88 19.03
C HIS A 458 22.59 -8.83 18.26
N GLY A 459 21.56 -8.31 17.59
CA GLY A 459 20.68 -9.10 16.73
C GLY A 459 21.45 -9.79 15.61
N ALA A 460 22.31 -9.06 14.90
CA ALA A 460 23.13 -9.61 13.83
C ALA A 460 24.08 -10.70 14.33
N GLY A 461 24.75 -10.48 15.46
CA GLY A 461 25.66 -11.46 16.07
C GLY A 461 24.95 -12.75 16.52
N LEU A 462 23.73 -12.63 17.07
CA LEU A 462 22.90 -13.77 17.44
C LEU A 462 22.45 -14.56 16.21
N ILE A 463 21.98 -13.89 15.15
CA ILE A 463 21.62 -14.51 13.88
C ILE A 463 22.80 -15.27 13.28
N ALA A 464 23.99 -14.67 13.27
CA ALA A 464 25.21 -15.32 12.78
C ALA A 464 25.58 -16.56 13.62
N SER A 465 25.44 -16.48 14.94
CA SER A 465 25.68 -17.61 15.85
C SER A 465 24.70 -18.77 15.60
N PHE A 466 23.42 -18.46 15.35
CA PHE A 466 22.42 -19.46 14.96
C PHE A 466 22.73 -20.08 13.59
N ALA A 467 23.17 -19.27 12.62
CA ALA A 467 23.56 -19.76 11.30
C ALA A 467 24.73 -20.74 11.40
N GLU A 468 25.74 -20.47 12.24
CA GLU A 468 26.85 -21.41 12.48
C GLU A 468 26.38 -22.69 13.18
N LEU A 469 25.48 -22.57 14.17
CA LEU A 469 24.89 -23.73 14.85
C LEU A 469 24.14 -24.66 13.88
N LEU A 470 23.46 -24.09 12.90
CA LEU A 470 22.65 -24.79 11.90
C LEU A 470 23.42 -25.08 10.61
N ARG A 471 24.74 -24.82 10.54
CA ARG A 471 25.54 -24.93 9.31
C ARG A 471 25.58 -26.36 8.77
N GLU A 472 25.65 -27.36 9.64
CA GLU A 472 25.59 -28.78 9.23
C GLU A 472 24.37 -29.49 9.86
N PRO A 473 24.02 -30.70 9.40
CA PRO A 473 22.88 -31.46 9.93
C PRO A 473 22.92 -31.59 11.45
N LEU A 474 21.75 -31.49 12.09
CA LEU A 474 21.62 -31.69 13.53
C LEU A 474 21.84 -33.17 13.87
N PRO A 475 22.64 -33.52 14.90
CA PRO A 475 22.72 -34.89 15.36
C PRO A 475 21.35 -35.34 15.90
N PRO A 476 20.99 -36.63 15.76
CA PRO A 476 19.75 -37.15 16.33
C PRO A 476 19.79 -37.07 17.87
N PRO A 477 18.63 -36.88 18.52
CA PRO A 477 18.58 -36.82 19.98
C PRO A 477 18.95 -38.17 20.60
N ARG A 478 19.73 -38.12 21.68
CA ARG A 478 20.11 -39.31 22.43
C ARG A 478 18.92 -39.81 23.25
N VAL A 479 18.45 -41.03 22.97
CA VAL A 479 17.44 -41.70 23.79
C VAL A 479 18.15 -42.30 25.00
N TYR A 480 18.09 -41.63 26.15
CA TYR A 480 18.59 -42.20 27.40
C TYR A 480 17.61 -43.26 27.90
N ARG A 481 18.01 -44.54 27.90
CA ARG A 481 17.20 -45.60 28.49
C ARG A 481 17.39 -45.59 30.00
N LYS A 482 16.32 -45.90 30.75
CA LYS A 482 16.35 -46.02 32.21
C LYS A 482 17.35 -47.13 32.59
N GLY A 483 18.57 -46.75 32.96
CA GLY A 483 19.68 -47.68 33.24
C GLY A 483 21.04 -47.24 32.67
N ASP A 484 21.06 -46.32 31.71
CA ASP A 484 22.32 -45.76 31.20
C ASP A 484 23.00 -44.91 32.29
N LYS A 485 24.21 -45.32 32.70
CA LYS A 485 25.02 -44.56 33.67
C LYS A 485 25.41 -43.21 33.05
N ARG A 486 25.14 -42.14 33.81
CA ARG A 486 25.37 -40.73 33.45
C ARG A 486 26.82 -40.41 33.12
#